data_AF-A0A914PFD5-F1
#
_entry.id   AF-A0A914PFD5-F1
#
_cell.length_a   1.000
_cell.length_b   1.000
_cell.length_c   1.000
_cell.angle_alpha   90.00
_cell.angle_beta   90.00
_cell.angle_gamma   90.00
#
_symmetry.space_group_name_H-M   'P 1'
#
loop_
_entity.id
_entity.type
_entity.pdbx_description
1 polymer ?
#
loop_
_entity_poly.entity_id
_entity_poly.type
_entity_poly.pdbx_seq_one_letter_code
_entity_poly.pdbx_strand_id
1 'polypeptide(L)'
;MKLGSDFIGLSIYCDEFGAVNPLGQAAATNKMMACYFRVNNFVTELQDSNFVFLAFLAYSIDVKQDGFRELLKNLLVPQLAELENGIEVPYKGQTTVLPVILLNILGDNLGVHQMSSYTTHFAGDVSCRMCYATADEIRANSILIDCRIKTAENYDRLTNRNDCIGLEREGIKNYCIFNRLQNFHVVDAASVDMMHDLLEGHLKKLLVYVVRSLINDGITLEAINNAVTSFPYKGRIVHNKPQKFFADHIRNGEIKLSSAKTILNTTLYLPLILKQANISINTENAWYRLYLYLLHIMDNLLMPELPKIRITALQTAIEKYLRQYIDLGGHMTVKPHLLLHYTTIIKRFGSLTNSWSMAFEAKHKDFKKYERNNCNHKDLTMTLAQRHQEQNVPIYEEMAKGELIIRCTFLIHIILDDFLINRKVKKIKDYFKKGEVCVYDTEERLISNRHETYPKLGKITTVLENEQRLEITLLQVTGYSNTVHCFLVKDTEETSHCEINTLKVHRSLVRYGNYVRLPYAI
;
A
#
# COMPACT_ATOMS: atom_id res chain seq x y z
N MET A 1 -5.15 12.81 16.19
CA MET A 1 -5.70 13.36 14.94
C MET A 1 -4.73 14.38 14.38
N LYS A 2 -4.62 14.53 13.06
CA LYS A 2 -4.03 15.76 12.49
C LYS A 2 -4.80 16.94 13.08
N LEU A 3 -4.09 17.79 13.81
CA LEU A 3 -4.68 18.94 14.50
C LEU A 3 -5.35 19.85 13.44
N GLY A 4 -6.62 20.22 13.66
CA GLY A 4 -7.36 21.15 12.79
C GLY A 4 -8.19 20.52 11.65
N SER A 5 -8.61 19.25 11.75
CA SER A 5 -9.61 18.70 10.82
C SER A 5 -11.03 18.97 11.33
N ASP A 6 -11.88 19.55 10.47
CA ASP A 6 -13.28 19.88 10.78
C ASP A 6 -14.22 18.66 10.71
N PHE A 7 -13.69 17.47 10.39
CA PHE A 7 -14.44 16.22 10.25
C PHE A 7 -13.55 14.99 10.49
N ILE A 8 -14.18 13.83 10.70
CA ILE A 8 -13.54 12.52 10.79
C ILE A 8 -13.73 11.77 9.46
N GLY A 9 -12.65 11.50 8.74
CA GLY A 9 -12.69 10.82 7.45
C GLY A 9 -12.53 9.31 7.56
N LEU A 10 -13.46 8.54 7.00
CA LEU A 10 -13.41 7.08 6.97
C LEU A 10 -13.06 6.54 5.58
N SER A 11 -12.29 5.46 5.55
CA SER A 11 -12.13 4.61 4.36
C SER A 11 -12.60 3.22 4.71
N ILE A 12 -13.41 2.61 3.84
CA ILE A 12 -13.90 1.24 4.04
C ILE A 12 -13.24 0.28 3.06
N TYR A 13 -13.03 -0.96 3.47
CA TYR A 13 -12.48 -2.04 2.66
C TYR A 13 -13.33 -3.28 2.87
N CYS A 14 -13.64 -4.01 1.80
CA CYS A 14 -14.38 -5.26 1.92
C CYS A 14 -13.76 -6.36 1.07
N ASP A 15 -13.56 -7.53 1.67
CA ASP A 15 -12.96 -8.69 1.02
C ASP A 15 -13.44 -9.99 1.65
N GLU A 16 -13.37 -11.06 0.86
CA GLU A 16 -13.71 -12.40 1.26
C GLU A 16 -12.48 -13.17 1.76
N PHE A 17 -12.60 -13.82 2.91
CA PHE A 17 -11.58 -14.74 3.38
C PHE A 17 -12.18 -16.09 3.78
N GLY A 18 -11.45 -17.17 3.48
CA GLY A 18 -11.78 -18.49 3.98
C GLY A 18 -11.45 -18.59 5.46
N ALA A 19 -12.46 -18.92 6.28
CA ALA A 19 -12.27 -19.14 7.70
C ALA A 19 -11.54 -20.46 7.95
N VAL A 20 -11.99 -21.53 7.29
CA VAL A 20 -11.53 -22.91 7.51
C VAL A 20 -10.46 -23.34 6.50
N ASN A 21 -9.88 -24.53 6.71
CA ASN A 21 -8.90 -25.12 5.80
C ASN A 21 -9.43 -25.11 4.34
N PRO A 22 -8.74 -24.43 3.40
CA PRO A 22 -9.20 -24.27 2.01
C PRO A 22 -9.36 -25.57 1.22
N LEU A 23 -8.88 -26.71 1.74
CA LEU A 23 -9.00 -28.03 1.12
C LEU A 23 -10.18 -28.87 1.65
N GLY A 24 -10.89 -28.43 2.69
CA GLY A 24 -11.99 -29.19 3.31
C GLY A 24 -13.37 -28.93 2.67
N GLN A 25 -14.31 -29.86 2.81
CA GLN A 25 -15.70 -29.70 2.32
C GLN A 25 -16.42 -28.47 2.90
N ALA A 26 -16.01 -28.01 4.09
CA ALA A 26 -16.55 -26.82 4.76
C ALA A 26 -15.93 -25.48 4.28
N ALA A 27 -14.97 -25.52 3.34
CA ALA A 27 -14.26 -24.33 2.85
C ALA A 27 -15.17 -23.33 2.11
N ALA A 28 -16.16 -23.83 1.37
CA ALA A 28 -17.10 -23.01 0.64
C ALA A 28 -18.20 -22.44 1.55
N THR A 29 -18.64 -23.20 2.58
CA THR A 29 -19.73 -22.82 3.48
C THR A 29 -19.30 -21.80 4.53
N ASN A 30 -18.04 -21.83 4.97
CA ASN A 30 -17.49 -20.91 5.97
C ASN A 30 -16.64 -19.79 5.36
N LYS A 31 -16.83 -19.45 4.09
CA LYS A 31 -16.23 -18.24 3.51
C LYS A 31 -16.95 -17.03 4.09
N MET A 32 -16.19 -16.07 4.58
CA MET A 32 -16.73 -14.85 5.21
C MET A 32 -16.40 -13.63 4.37
N MET A 33 -17.36 -12.72 4.31
CA MET A 33 -17.19 -11.35 3.89
C MET A 33 -16.86 -10.51 5.13
N ALA A 34 -15.71 -9.83 5.12
CA ALA A 34 -15.35 -8.86 6.15
C ALA A 34 -15.38 -7.46 5.55
N CYS A 35 -16.10 -6.55 6.21
CA CYS A 35 -15.95 -5.13 5.96
C CYS A 35 -15.17 -4.50 7.10
N TYR A 36 -14.09 -3.82 6.76
CA TYR A 36 -13.26 -3.04 7.67
C TYR A 36 -13.37 -1.56 7.37
N PHE A 37 -12.95 -0.74 8.32
CA PHE A 37 -12.76 0.68 8.12
C PHE A 37 -11.47 1.18 8.78
N ARG A 38 -11.00 2.32 8.28
CA ARG A 38 -9.89 3.09 8.85
C ARG A 38 -10.33 4.52 9.04
N VAL A 39 -9.85 5.15 10.12
CA VAL A 39 -9.95 6.59 10.34
C VAL A 39 -8.71 7.28 9.75
N ASN A 40 -8.90 8.11 8.73
CA ASN A 40 -7.82 8.76 7.97
C ASN A 40 -7.17 9.94 8.69
N ASN A 41 -7.77 10.43 9.78
CA ASN A 41 -7.22 11.52 10.58
C ASN A 41 -6.04 11.10 11.47
N PHE A 42 -5.75 9.79 11.58
CA PHE A 42 -4.54 9.32 12.26
C PHE A 42 -3.29 9.57 11.43
N VAL A 43 -2.16 9.82 12.10
CA VAL A 43 -0.87 10.03 11.43
C VAL A 43 -0.46 8.76 10.67
N THR A 44 0.20 8.93 9.53
CA THR A 44 0.49 7.86 8.57
C THR A 44 1.33 6.74 9.20
N GLU A 45 2.16 7.06 10.17
CA GLU A 45 3.03 6.13 10.90
C GLU A 45 2.25 5.10 11.74
N LEU A 46 0.98 5.38 12.02
CA LEU A 46 0.05 4.48 12.72
C LEU A 46 -0.78 3.60 11.76
N GLN A 47 -0.62 3.68 10.44
CA GLN A 47 -1.49 2.96 9.51
C GLN A 47 -1.11 1.48 9.29
N ASP A 48 -0.85 0.76 10.38
CA ASP A 48 -0.67 -0.70 10.38
C ASP A 48 -2.03 -1.44 10.52
N SER A 49 -2.00 -2.77 10.65
CA SER A 49 -3.21 -3.59 10.82
C SER A 49 -3.92 -3.38 12.17
N ASN A 50 -3.28 -2.79 13.17
CA ASN A 50 -3.90 -2.50 14.46
C ASN A 50 -4.90 -1.34 14.36
N PHE A 51 -4.70 -0.42 13.41
CA PHE A 51 -5.59 0.72 13.13
C PHE A 51 -6.57 0.44 11.98
N VAL A 52 -6.85 -0.84 11.74
CA VAL A 52 -7.93 -1.32 10.90
C VAL A 52 -9.01 -1.90 11.81
N PHE A 53 -10.20 -1.31 11.75
CA PHE A 53 -11.33 -1.67 12.59
C PHE A 53 -12.36 -2.46 11.79
N LEU A 54 -13.14 -3.29 12.48
CA LEU A 54 -14.17 -4.12 11.88
C LEU A 54 -15.50 -3.36 11.85
N ALA A 55 -16.11 -3.23 10.68
CA ALA A 55 -17.48 -2.75 10.52
C ALA A 55 -18.49 -3.89 10.67
N PHE A 56 -18.34 -4.96 9.88
CA PHE A 56 -19.19 -6.14 9.98
C PHE A 56 -18.51 -7.42 9.45
N LEU A 57 -19.07 -8.57 9.85
CA LEU A 57 -18.80 -9.88 9.27
C LEU A 57 -20.13 -10.49 8.78
N ALA A 58 -20.11 -11.08 7.60
CA ALA A 58 -21.24 -11.83 7.04
C ALA A 58 -20.73 -13.11 6.37
N TYR A 59 -21.55 -14.16 6.30
CA TYR A 59 -21.20 -15.31 5.48
C TYR A 59 -21.30 -14.94 4.00
N SER A 60 -20.28 -15.29 3.20
CA SER A 60 -20.26 -14.96 1.77
C SER A 60 -21.42 -15.60 1.00
N ILE A 61 -22.00 -16.70 1.50
CA ILE A 61 -23.18 -17.33 0.90
C ILE A 61 -24.41 -16.42 1.01
N ASP A 62 -24.64 -15.83 2.19
CA ASP A 62 -25.76 -14.92 2.44
C ASP A 62 -25.61 -13.65 1.60
N VAL A 63 -24.37 -13.10 1.52
CA VAL A 63 -24.09 -11.92 0.68
C VAL A 63 -24.37 -12.20 -0.81
N LYS A 64 -24.11 -13.42 -1.28
CA LYS A 64 -24.41 -13.83 -2.67
C LYS A 64 -25.90 -14.03 -2.90
N GLN A 65 -26.64 -14.53 -1.92
CA GLN A 65 -28.07 -14.77 -1.99
C GLN A 65 -28.87 -13.46 -1.94
N ASP A 66 -28.61 -12.62 -0.94
CA ASP A 66 -29.39 -11.39 -0.69
C ASP A 66 -28.89 -10.19 -1.49
N GLY A 67 -27.64 -10.26 -1.94
CA GLY A 67 -26.99 -9.24 -2.72
C GLY A 67 -26.30 -8.18 -1.85
N PHE A 68 -25.08 -7.85 -2.28
CA PHE A 68 -24.20 -6.91 -1.58
C PHE A 68 -24.88 -5.55 -1.28
N ARG A 69 -25.68 -5.04 -2.22
CA ARG A 69 -26.37 -3.75 -2.09
C ARG A 69 -27.39 -3.75 -0.95
N GLU A 70 -28.18 -4.81 -0.79
CA GLU A 70 -29.20 -4.87 0.27
C GLU A 70 -28.56 -5.04 1.65
N LEU A 71 -27.47 -5.82 1.74
CA LEU A 71 -26.65 -5.90 2.97
C LEU A 71 -26.17 -4.50 3.41
N LEU A 72 -25.56 -3.74 2.49
CA LEU A 72 -25.06 -2.40 2.78
C LEU A 72 -26.17 -1.42 3.16
N LYS A 73 -27.30 -1.48 2.45
CA LYS A 73 -28.48 -0.65 2.70
C LYS A 73 -29.05 -0.85 4.11
N ASN A 74 -29.04 -2.08 4.60
CA ASN A 74 -29.64 -2.43 5.88
C ASN A 74 -28.67 -2.31 7.06
N LEU A 75 -27.36 -2.53 6.84
CA LEU A 75 -26.38 -2.56 7.92
C LEU A 75 -25.54 -1.29 8.01
N LEU A 76 -24.88 -0.88 6.93
CA LEU A 76 -23.79 0.09 6.98
C LEU A 76 -24.22 1.52 6.66
N VAL A 77 -25.04 1.72 5.62
CA VAL A 77 -25.45 3.06 5.18
C VAL A 77 -26.24 3.84 6.24
N PRO A 78 -27.20 3.25 6.98
CA PRO A 78 -27.92 3.97 8.04
C PRO A 78 -26.99 4.46 9.15
N GLN A 79 -26.02 3.64 9.56
CA GLN A 79 -25.04 4.02 10.59
C GLN A 79 -24.15 5.16 10.10
N LEU A 80 -23.67 5.10 8.86
CA LEU A 80 -22.87 6.18 8.28
C LEU A 80 -23.66 7.49 8.17
N ALA A 81 -24.94 7.42 7.76
CA ALA A 81 -25.81 8.59 7.66
C ALA A 81 -26.08 9.23 9.03
N GLU A 82 -26.20 8.43 10.09
CA GLU A 82 -26.29 8.94 11.46
C GLU A 82 -25.00 9.65 11.88
N LEU A 83 -23.83 9.04 11.59
CA LEU A 83 -22.52 9.60 11.92
C LEU A 83 -22.17 10.88 11.14
N GLU A 84 -22.82 11.16 10.00
CA GLU A 84 -22.67 12.44 9.27
C GLU A 84 -23.19 13.63 10.09
N ASN A 85 -24.12 13.43 11.02
CA ASN A 85 -24.55 14.47 11.96
C ASN A 85 -23.45 14.84 12.98
N GLY A 86 -22.45 13.97 13.10
CA GLY A 86 -21.25 14.17 13.89
C GLY A 86 -21.27 13.50 15.26
N ILE A 87 -20.06 13.35 15.79
CA ILE A 87 -19.82 12.79 17.11
C ILE A 87 -19.24 13.88 18.01
N GLU A 88 -19.66 13.86 19.27
CA GLU A 88 -19.11 14.75 20.29
C GLU A 88 -17.70 14.30 20.66
N VAL A 89 -16.74 15.21 20.47
CA VAL A 89 -15.33 14.99 20.80
C VAL A 89 -14.90 16.03 21.84
N PRO A 90 -14.51 15.60 23.06
CA PRO A 90 -13.94 16.51 24.03
C PRO A 90 -12.51 16.90 23.60
N TYR A 91 -12.26 18.20 23.47
CA TYR A 91 -10.96 18.75 23.13
C TYR A 91 -10.68 20.03 23.93
N LYS A 92 -9.57 20.04 24.68
CA LYS A 92 -9.12 21.19 25.49
C LYS A 92 -10.21 21.78 26.42
N GLY A 93 -11.04 20.92 27.01
CA GLY A 93 -12.11 21.34 27.92
C GLY A 93 -13.36 21.91 27.22
N GLN A 94 -13.43 21.85 25.89
CA GLN A 94 -14.63 22.16 25.11
C GLN A 94 -15.11 20.90 24.38
N THR A 95 -16.41 20.76 24.18
CA THR A 95 -16.98 19.70 23.32
C THR A 95 -17.13 20.26 21.92
N THR A 96 -16.52 19.59 20.93
CA THR A 96 -16.69 19.90 19.51
C THR A 96 -17.46 18.77 18.85
N VAL A 97 -18.44 19.07 18.01
CA VAL A 97 -19.12 18.07 17.19
C VAL A 97 -18.38 17.93 15.87
N LEU A 98 -17.89 16.73 15.56
CA LEU A 98 -17.18 16.46 14.32
C LEU A 98 -18.00 15.50 13.43
N PRO A 99 -18.48 15.94 12.25
CA PRO A 99 -19.13 15.05 11.28
C PRO A 99 -18.19 13.93 10.85
N VAL A 100 -18.73 12.73 10.67
CA VAL A 100 -18.00 11.59 10.13
C VAL A 100 -18.34 11.44 8.65
N ILE A 101 -17.34 11.46 7.78
CA ILE A 101 -17.50 11.45 6.33
C ILE A 101 -16.84 10.20 5.76
N LEU A 102 -17.57 9.42 4.97
CA LEU A 102 -16.99 8.37 4.15
C LEU A 102 -16.21 9.00 2.99
N LEU A 103 -14.90 8.81 2.94
CA LEU A 103 -14.04 9.40 1.92
C LEU A 103 -13.95 8.54 0.66
N ASN A 104 -13.73 7.24 0.84
CA ASN A 104 -13.55 6.31 -0.27
C ASN A 104 -13.80 4.84 0.12
N ILE A 105 -13.94 4.04 -0.92
CA ILE A 105 -14.03 2.57 -0.85
C ILE A 105 -12.73 2.02 -1.41
N LEU A 106 -12.00 1.26 -0.61
CA LEU A 106 -10.73 0.63 -0.94
C LEU A 106 -10.92 -0.86 -1.21
N GLY A 107 -10.02 -1.44 -1.99
CA GLY A 107 -10.00 -2.88 -2.23
C GLY A 107 -9.44 -3.24 -3.60
N ASP A 108 -9.43 -4.53 -3.87
CA ASP A 108 -9.20 -5.03 -5.22
C ASP A 108 -10.32 -4.60 -6.17
N ASN A 109 -10.13 -4.81 -7.47
CA ASN A 109 -11.10 -4.34 -8.46
C ASN A 109 -12.48 -5.00 -8.28
N LEU A 110 -12.53 -6.26 -7.84
CA LEU A 110 -13.78 -6.98 -7.65
C LEU A 110 -14.55 -6.46 -6.45
N GLY A 111 -13.91 -6.36 -5.28
CA GLY A 111 -14.51 -5.86 -4.05
C GLY A 111 -15.03 -4.43 -4.21
N VAL A 112 -14.23 -3.53 -4.82
CA VAL A 112 -14.67 -2.15 -5.07
C VAL A 112 -15.86 -2.10 -6.01
N HIS A 113 -15.88 -2.90 -7.08
CA HIS A 113 -17.01 -2.95 -8.01
C HIS A 113 -18.29 -3.48 -7.32
N GLN A 114 -18.17 -4.51 -6.49
CA GLN A 114 -19.28 -5.06 -5.69
C GLN A 114 -19.86 -4.03 -4.73
N MET A 115 -19.01 -3.36 -3.94
CA MET A 115 -19.38 -2.30 -2.99
C MET A 115 -20.03 -1.10 -3.69
N SER A 116 -19.53 -0.76 -4.88
CA SER A 116 -19.92 0.45 -5.62
C SER A 116 -21.06 0.24 -6.61
N SER A 117 -21.60 -0.99 -6.70
CA SER A 117 -22.63 -1.35 -7.69
C SER A 117 -22.21 -1.14 -9.16
N TYR A 118 -20.93 -1.32 -9.46
CA TYR A 118 -20.42 -1.43 -10.83
C TYR A 118 -20.52 -2.87 -11.34
N THR A 119 -20.39 -3.07 -12.65
CA THR A 119 -20.39 -4.41 -13.24
C THR A 119 -19.16 -5.21 -12.78
N THR A 120 -19.35 -6.47 -12.42
CA THR A 120 -18.27 -7.37 -11.96
C THR A 120 -17.77 -8.29 -13.07
N HIS A 121 -18.37 -8.21 -14.27
CA HIS A 121 -17.94 -8.92 -15.46
C HIS A 121 -16.92 -8.07 -16.22
N PHE A 122 -15.63 -8.30 -15.94
CA PHE A 122 -14.52 -7.52 -16.53
C PHE A 122 -14.25 -7.82 -18.02
N ALA A 123 -15.06 -8.66 -18.64
CA ALA A 123 -15.08 -8.88 -20.09
C ALA A 123 -16.09 -7.99 -20.82
N GLY A 124 -16.89 -7.19 -20.10
CA GLY A 124 -17.81 -6.21 -20.69
C GLY A 124 -17.10 -4.98 -21.25
N ASP A 125 -17.89 -4.09 -21.88
CA ASP A 125 -17.36 -2.95 -22.63
C ASP A 125 -16.56 -1.98 -21.75
N VAL A 126 -17.11 -1.58 -20.59
CA VAL A 126 -16.49 -0.61 -19.67
C VAL A 126 -16.22 -1.25 -18.31
N SER A 127 -14.94 -1.39 -17.98
CA SER A 127 -14.47 -2.02 -16.74
C SER A 127 -13.75 -1.05 -15.79
N CYS A 128 -13.50 0.19 -16.21
CA CYS A 128 -12.88 1.22 -15.38
C CYS A 128 -13.95 1.95 -14.55
N ARG A 129 -13.72 2.08 -13.24
CA ARG A 129 -14.62 2.82 -12.32
C ARG A 129 -14.46 4.34 -12.37
N MET A 130 -13.45 4.86 -13.08
CA MET A 130 -13.15 6.30 -13.14
C MET A 130 -13.38 6.92 -14.52
N CYS A 131 -13.45 6.11 -15.58
CA CYS A 131 -13.73 6.59 -16.94
C CYS A 131 -14.57 5.58 -17.73
N TYR A 132 -15.13 6.01 -18.85
CA TYR A 132 -15.91 5.21 -19.79
C TYR A 132 -15.04 4.60 -20.90
N ALA A 133 -13.76 4.34 -20.62
CA ALA A 133 -12.87 3.72 -21.59
C ALA A 133 -13.34 2.28 -21.87
N THR A 134 -13.54 1.97 -23.15
CA THR A 134 -13.87 0.62 -23.61
C THR A 134 -12.67 -0.32 -23.49
N ALA A 135 -12.88 -1.63 -23.60
CA ALA A 135 -11.78 -2.59 -23.66
C ALA A 135 -10.78 -2.31 -24.81
N ASP A 136 -11.25 -1.85 -25.97
CA ASP A 136 -10.40 -1.43 -27.10
C ASP A 136 -9.63 -0.14 -26.79
N GLU A 137 -10.31 0.86 -26.22
CA GLU A 137 -9.68 2.11 -25.79
C GLU A 137 -8.61 1.84 -24.72
N ILE A 138 -8.88 0.95 -23.75
CA ILE A 138 -7.88 0.55 -22.74
C ILE A 138 -6.66 -0.12 -23.39
N ARG A 139 -6.86 -0.90 -24.46
CA ARG A 139 -5.75 -1.55 -25.17
C ARG A 139 -4.86 -0.56 -25.91
N ALA A 140 -5.44 0.51 -26.45
CA ALA A 140 -4.76 1.47 -27.30
C ALA A 140 -4.27 2.74 -26.57
N ASN A 141 -4.98 3.18 -25.52
CA ASN A 141 -4.77 4.49 -24.92
C ASN A 141 -3.75 4.44 -23.78
N SER A 142 -2.78 5.37 -23.85
CA SER A 142 -1.76 5.59 -22.84
C SER A 142 -1.77 7.01 -22.27
N ILE A 143 -2.80 7.80 -22.58
CA ILE A 143 -2.91 9.22 -22.21
C ILE A 143 -4.24 9.44 -21.48
N LEU A 144 -4.21 10.15 -20.35
CA LEU A 144 -5.40 10.35 -19.53
C LEU A 144 -6.44 11.25 -20.21
N ILE A 145 -6.02 12.27 -20.98
CA ILE A 145 -6.96 13.21 -21.62
C ILE A 145 -7.84 12.54 -22.67
N ASP A 146 -7.39 11.41 -23.23
CA ASP A 146 -8.15 10.61 -24.19
C ASP A 146 -9.21 9.75 -23.47
N CYS A 147 -9.20 9.69 -22.13
CA CYS A 147 -10.17 8.95 -21.34
C CYS A 147 -11.39 9.83 -21.05
N ARG A 148 -12.58 9.30 -21.37
CA ARG A 148 -13.86 9.94 -21.01
C ARG A 148 -14.14 9.77 -19.51
N ILE A 149 -13.73 10.73 -18.68
CA ILE A 149 -13.84 10.64 -17.21
C ILE A 149 -15.31 10.62 -16.75
N LYS A 150 -15.63 9.74 -15.78
CA LYS A 150 -16.96 9.71 -15.15
C LYS A 150 -17.14 10.96 -14.29
N THR A 151 -18.32 11.57 -14.33
CA THR A 151 -18.71 12.68 -13.44
C THR A 151 -19.94 12.29 -12.64
N ALA A 152 -20.15 12.92 -11.48
CA ALA A 152 -21.35 12.68 -10.67
C ALA A 152 -22.63 12.91 -11.48
N GLU A 153 -22.69 14.05 -12.18
CA GLU A 153 -23.80 14.39 -13.07
C GLU A 153 -24.09 13.32 -14.15
N ASN A 154 -23.05 12.82 -14.82
CA ASN A 154 -23.23 11.78 -15.84
C ASN A 154 -23.69 10.45 -15.23
N TYR A 155 -23.15 10.08 -14.06
CA TYR A 155 -23.57 8.89 -13.33
C TYR A 155 -25.04 8.98 -12.93
N ASP A 156 -25.43 10.07 -12.26
CA ASP A 156 -26.80 10.29 -11.80
C ASP A 156 -27.79 10.33 -12.95
N ARG A 157 -27.43 11.01 -14.06
CA ARG A 157 -28.25 11.03 -15.28
C ARG A 157 -28.47 9.64 -15.86
N LEU A 158 -27.48 8.74 -15.78
CA LEU A 158 -27.62 7.37 -16.27
C LEU A 158 -28.51 6.55 -15.32
N THR A 159 -28.30 6.67 -14.01
CA THR A 159 -29.01 5.85 -13.01
C THR A 159 -30.43 6.34 -12.70
N ASN A 160 -30.77 7.59 -13.03
CA ASN A 160 -32.12 8.15 -12.85
C ASN A 160 -33.07 7.85 -14.03
N ARG A 161 -32.60 7.18 -15.09
CA ARG A 161 -33.48 6.76 -16.20
C ARG A 161 -34.44 5.69 -15.69
N ASN A 162 -35.74 5.90 -15.89
CA ASN A 162 -36.80 4.99 -15.44
C ASN A 162 -36.68 3.59 -16.10
N ASP A 163 -35.99 3.51 -17.23
CA ASP A 163 -35.53 2.29 -17.86
C ASP A 163 -34.03 2.10 -17.59
N CYS A 164 -33.67 1.24 -16.63
CA CYS A 164 -32.28 0.81 -16.37
C CYS A 164 -31.62 0.07 -17.56
N ILE A 165 -32.14 0.24 -18.79
CA ILE A 165 -31.69 -0.40 -20.01
C ILE A 165 -30.33 0.18 -20.40
N GLY A 166 -29.31 -0.68 -20.48
CA GLY A 166 -27.99 -0.33 -21.00
C GLY A 166 -26.98 0.20 -19.98
N LEU A 167 -27.31 0.28 -18.68
CA LEU A 167 -26.36 0.67 -17.63
C LEU A 167 -25.08 -0.19 -17.64
N GLU A 168 -25.22 -1.48 -17.91
CA GLU A 168 -24.10 -2.42 -17.94
C GLU A 168 -23.07 -2.09 -19.03
N ARG A 169 -23.51 -1.49 -20.16
CA ARG A 169 -22.61 -1.02 -21.23
C ARG A 169 -21.73 0.14 -20.75
N GLU A 170 -22.23 0.90 -19.79
CA GLU A 170 -21.50 2.00 -19.13
C GLU A 170 -20.69 1.52 -17.91
N GLY A 171 -20.67 0.21 -17.66
CA GLY A 171 -19.98 -0.42 -16.53
C GLY A 171 -20.72 -0.29 -15.19
N ILE A 172 -22.00 0.11 -15.21
CA ILE A 172 -22.81 0.31 -14.00
C ILE A 172 -23.80 -0.84 -13.87
N LYS A 173 -23.86 -1.48 -12.71
CA LYS A 173 -24.86 -2.52 -12.43
C LYS A 173 -26.15 -1.89 -11.94
N ASN A 174 -26.07 -1.11 -10.86
CA ASN A 174 -27.21 -0.45 -10.21
C ASN A 174 -26.78 0.90 -9.61
N TYR A 175 -27.74 1.70 -9.12
CA TYR A 175 -27.44 2.87 -8.29
C TYR A 175 -26.70 2.47 -7.00
N CYS A 176 -25.56 3.12 -6.76
CA CYS A 176 -24.73 2.92 -5.58
C CYS A 176 -25.44 3.41 -4.32
N ILE A 177 -25.62 2.53 -3.34
CA ILE A 177 -26.37 2.86 -2.13
C ILE A 177 -25.70 3.93 -1.25
N PHE A 178 -24.37 4.06 -1.33
CA PHE A 178 -23.62 5.08 -0.59
C PHE A 178 -23.88 6.51 -1.07
N ASN A 179 -24.36 6.71 -2.31
CA ASN A 179 -24.77 8.02 -2.81
C ASN A 179 -26.02 8.58 -2.07
N ARG A 180 -26.58 7.86 -1.09
CA ARG A 180 -27.61 8.39 -0.18
C ARG A 180 -27.03 9.19 0.98
N LEU A 181 -25.73 9.05 1.25
CA LEU A 181 -25.03 9.87 2.24
C LEU A 181 -24.90 11.30 1.73
N GLN A 182 -24.91 12.28 2.62
CA GLN A 182 -24.91 13.70 2.27
C GLN A 182 -23.58 14.14 1.63
N ASN A 183 -22.46 13.57 2.09
CA ASN A 183 -21.11 14.01 1.71
C ASN A 183 -20.36 13.00 0.85
N PHE A 184 -21.07 12.06 0.21
CA PHE A 184 -20.47 10.99 -0.60
C PHE A 184 -21.10 10.90 -1.99
N HIS A 185 -20.25 10.76 -3.01
CA HIS A 185 -20.66 10.31 -4.32
C HIS A 185 -19.64 9.30 -4.87
N VAL A 186 -20.10 8.16 -5.38
CA VAL A 186 -19.27 6.99 -5.78
C VAL A 186 -18.22 7.33 -6.84
N VAL A 187 -18.49 8.29 -7.71
CA VAL A 187 -17.54 8.77 -8.74
C VAL A 187 -16.43 9.62 -8.12
N ASP A 188 -16.76 10.42 -7.12
CA ASP A 188 -15.79 11.30 -6.45
C ASP A 188 -14.95 10.54 -5.43
N ALA A 189 -15.59 9.57 -4.77
CA ALA A 189 -15.01 8.61 -3.84
C ALA A 189 -14.22 7.47 -4.50
N ALA A 190 -14.16 7.42 -5.84
CA ALA A 190 -13.39 6.43 -6.56
C ALA A 190 -11.92 6.48 -6.13
N SER A 191 -11.38 5.33 -5.73
CA SER A 191 -10.00 5.18 -5.26
C SER A 191 -9.17 4.34 -6.22
N VAL A 192 -7.86 4.21 -5.97
CA VAL A 192 -7.00 3.16 -6.54
C VAL A 192 -6.26 2.42 -5.44
N ASP A 193 -5.84 1.20 -5.74
CA ASP A 193 -5.06 0.40 -4.80
C ASP A 193 -3.76 -0.05 -5.47
N MET A 194 -2.69 0.69 -5.17
CA MET A 194 -1.36 0.39 -5.70
C MET A 194 -0.90 -1.04 -5.37
N MET A 195 -1.36 -1.63 -4.25
CA MET A 195 -1.05 -3.03 -3.97
C MET A 195 -1.62 -3.94 -5.04
N HIS A 196 -2.94 -3.88 -5.30
CA HIS A 196 -3.60 -4.78 -6.23
C HIS A 196 -3.34 -4.43 -7.70
N ASP A 197 -3.32 -3.14 -8.02
CA ASP A 197 -3.21 -2.61 -9.37
C ASP A 197 -1.77 -2.72 -9.89
N LEU A 198 -0.81 -2.22 -9.10
CA LEU A 198 0.60 -2.15 -9.49
C LEU A 198 1.38 -3.37 -9.00
N LEU A 199 1.42 -3.65 -7.69
CA LEU A 199 2.28 -4.73 -7.15
C LEU A 199 1.79 -6.10 -7.60
N GLU A 200 0.54 -6.44 -7.31
CA GLU A 200 -0.01 -7.75 -7.64
C GLU A 200 -0.50 -7.88 -9.08
N GLY A 201 -0.65 -6.75 -9.76
CA GLY A 201 -1.06 -6.65 -11.15
C GLY A 201 0.12 -6.41 -12.09
N HIS A 202 0.32 -5.13 -12.44
CA HIS A 202 1.22 -4.73 -13.52
C HIS A 202 2.68 -5.18 -13.34
N LEU A 203 3.22 -5.07 -12.12
CA LEU A 203 4.63 -5.40 -11.84
C LEU A 203 4.95 -6.87 -12.06
N LYS A 204 4.05 -7.80 -11.71
CA LYS A 204 4.28 -9.22 -11.99
C LYS A 204 4.48 -9.45 -13.48
N LYS A 205 3.67 -8.80 -14.32
CA LYS A 205 3.77 -8.95 -15.78
C LYS A 205 5.03 -8.29 -16.33
N LEU A 206 5.35 -7.08 -15.88
CA LEU A 206 6.57 -6.39 -16.27
C LEU A 206 7.81 -7.20 -15.92
N LEU A 207 7.89 -7.75 -14.69
CA LEU A 207 9.02 -8.57 -14.26
C LEU A 207 9.18 -9.83 -15.13
N VAL A 208 8.09 -10.42 -15.63
CA VAL A 208 8.19 -11.53 -16.60
C VAL A 208 8.84 -11.05 -17.91
N TYR A 209 8.41 -9.92 -18.46
CA TYR A 209 9.03 -9.37 -19.67
C TYR A 209 10.51 -9.04 -19.48
N VAL A 210 10.87 -8.46 -18.34
CA VAL A 210 12.26 -8.17 -17.97
C VAL A 210 13.08 -9.46 -17.86
N VAL A 211 12.63 -10.47 -17.12
CA VAL A 211 13.38 -11.72 -16.97
C VAL A 211 13.53 -12.42 -18.33
N ARG A 212 12.49 -12.45 -19.16
CA ARG A 212 12.57 -13.00 -20.52
C ARG A 212 13.55 -12.23 -21.39
N SER A 213 13.56 -10.89 -21.34
CA SER A 213 14.48 -10.09 -22.15
C SER A 213 15.93 -10.30 -21.72
N LEU A 214 16.21 -10.42 -20.42
CA LEU A 214 17.55 -10.74 -19.91
C LEU A 214 18.02 -12.14 -20.38
N ILE A 215 17.11 -13.12 -20.41
CA ILE A 215 17.41 -14.46 -20.94
C ILE A 215 17.74 -14.40 -22.43
N ASN A 216 17.00 -13.62 -23.21
CA ASN A 216 17.26 -13.43 -24.63
C ASN A 216 18.62 -12.75 -24.88
N ASP A 217 19.08 -11.90 -23.96
CA ASP A 217 20.42 -11.30 -23.97
C ASP A 217 21.54 -12.26 -23.52
N GLY A 218 21.21 -13.53 -23.23
CA GLY A 218 22.18 -14.57 -22.84
C GLY A 218 22.38 -14.74 -21.34
N ILE A 219 21.64 -14.04 -20.48
CA ILE A 219 21.72 -14.21 -19.02
C ILE A 219 20.86 -15.41 -18.60
N THR A 220 21.46 -16.46 -18.07
CA THR A 220 20.70 -17.65 -17.68
C THR A 220 19.77 -17.36 -16.49
N LEU A 221 18.61 -18.02 -16.48
CA LEU A 221 17.69 -17.97 -15.33
C LEU A 221 18.37 -18.45 -14.04
N GLU A 222 19.29 -19.41 -14.16
CA GLU A 222 20.10 -19.88 -13.04
C GLU A 222 21.00 -18.77 -12.48
N ALA A 223 21.68 -18.00 -13.33
CA ALA A 223 22.50 -16.87 -12.88
C ALA A 223 21.65 -15.82 -12.13
N ILE A 224 20.47 -15.47 -12.65
CA ILE A 224 19.54 -14.55 -11.98
C ILE A 224 19.11 -15.12 -10.62
N ASN A 225 18.74 -16.40 -10.56
CA ASN A 225 18.32 -17.04 -9.32
C ASN A 225 19.44 -17.16 -8.29
N ASN A 226 20.66 -17.45 -8.73
CA ASN A 226 21.84 -17.50 -7.88
C ASN A 226 22.15 -16.11 -7.30
N ALA A 227 22.03 -15.05 -8.11
CA ALA A 227 22.13 -13.66 -7.63
C ALA A 227 21.07 -13.37 -6.55
N VAL A 228 19.81 -13.72 -6.82
CA VAL A 228 18.70 -13.54 -5.86
C VAL A 228 18.96 -14.29 -4.55
N THR A 229 19.49 -15.51 -4.57
CA THR A 229 19.73 -16.27 -3.34
C THR A 229 20.99 -15.88 -2.58
N SER A 230 22.03 -15.45 -3.28
CA SER A 230 23.32 -15.10 -2.68
C SER A 230 23.37 -13.67 -2.16
N PHE A 231 22.41 -12.83 -2.54
CA PHE A 231 22.32 -11.46 -2.06
C PHE A 231 22.22 -11.42 -0.51
N PRO A 232 23.07 -10.64 0.16
CA PRO A 232 23.15 -10.58 1.62
C PRO A 232 22.02 -9.70 2.18
N TYR A 233 20.80 -10.21 2.16
CA TYR A 233 19.64 -9.50 2.72
C TYR A 233 19.84 -9.23 4.21
N LYS A 234 19.65 -7.98 4.61
CA LYS A 234 19.71 -7.51 6.01
C LYS A 234 18.43 -6.78 6.42
N GLY A 235 18.26 -6.58 7.71
CA GLY A 235 17.12 -5.86 8.28
C GLY A 235 15.74 -6.44 7.92
N ARG A 236 14.73 -5.56 7.81
CA ARG A 236 13.32 -5.93 7.62
C ARG A 236 13.03 -6.67 6.30
N ILE A 237 13.92 -6.56 5.31
CA ILE A 237 13.74 -7.21 4.01
C ILE A 237 13.86 -8.72 4.13
N VAL A 238 14.58 -9.25 5.13
CA VAL A 238 14.79 -10.69 5.34
C VAL A 238 13.46 -11.48 5.37
N HIS A 239 12.42 -10.92 6.00
CA HIS A 239 11.11 -11.57 6.11
C HIS A 239 10.34 -11.64 4.79
N ASN A 240 10.57 -10.69 3.88
CA ASN A 240 9.90 -10.60 2.58
C ASN A 240 10.95 -10.49 1.47
N LYS A 241 12.01 -11.28 1.56
CA LYS A 241 13.12 -11.22 0.61
C LYS A 241 12.67 -11.70 -0.77
N PRO A 242 13.23 -11.14 -1.85
CA PRO A 242 13.06 -11.66 -3.20
C PRO A 242 13.24 -13.18 -3.27
N GLN A 243 12.43 -13.83 -4.10
CA GLN A 243 12.40 -15.28 -4.27
C GLN A 243 12.83 -15.66 -5.68
N LYS A 244 13.23 -16.92 -5.85
CA LYS A 244 13.62 -17.47 -7.15
C LYS A 244 12.46 -17.36 -8.16
N PHE A 245 12.83 -17.07 -9.40
CA PHE A 245 11.95 -17.17 -10.55
C PHE A 245 11.95 -18.62 -11.07
N PHE A 246 10.77 -19.15 -11.38
CA PHE A 246 10.63 -20.52 -11.88
C PHE A 246 10.40 -20.50 -13.39
N ALA A 247 11.10 -21.37 -14.12
CA ALA A 247 11.07 -21.43 -15.58
C ALA A 247 9.65 -21.60 -16.14
N ASP A 248 8.85 -22.50 -15.55
CA ASP A 248 7.47 -22.75 -15.98
C ASP A 248 6.58 -21.52 -15.80
N HIS A 249 6.72 -20.78 -14.69
CA HIS A 249 5.96 -19.54 -14.47
C HIS A 249 6.37 -18.48 -15.50
N ILE A 250 7.67 -18.28 -15.71
CA ILE A 250 8.16 -17.32 -16.71
C ILE A 250 7.70 -17.71 -18.11
N ARG A 251 7.70 -18.99 -18.48
CA ARG A 251 7.19 -19.48 -19.78
C ARG A 251 5.69 -19.23 -19.92
N ASN A 252 4.92 -19.43 -18.86
CA ASN A 252 3.47 -19.19 -18.85
C ASN A 252 3.10 -17.69 -18.74
N GLY A 253 4.08 -16.81 -18.62
CA GLY A 253 3.82 -15.37 -18.57
C GLY A 253 3.41 -14.88 -17.18
N GLU A 254 3.77 -15.62 -16.13
CA GLU A 254 3.37 -15.42 -14.75
C GLU A 254 4.57 -15.34 -13.79
N ILE A 255 4.37 -14.69 -12.64
CA ILE A 255 5.27 -14.76 -11.49
C ILE A 255 4.42 -15.02 -10.25
N LYS A 256 4.69 -16.13 -9.57
CA LYS A 256 4.08 -16.46 -8.27
C LYS A 256 5.06 -16.11 -7.15
N LEU A 257 4.95 -14.89 -6.65
CA LEU A 257 5.63 -14.45 -5.43
C LEU A 257 4.65 -14.48 -4.26
N SER A 258 5.18 -14.75 -3.07
CA SER A 258 4.40 -15.06 -1.86
C SER A 258 3.54 -13.91 -1.29
N SER A 259 3.89 -12.65 -1.57
CA SER A 259 3.16 -11.47 -1.07
C SER A 259 3.45 -10.23 -1.92
N ALA A 260 2.55 -9.24 -1.89
CA ALA A 260 2.82 -7.92 -2.47
C ALA A 260 4.11 -7.26 -1.93
N LYS A 261 4.47 -7.51 -0.66
CA LYS A 261 5.72 -7.00 -0.08
C LYS A 261 6.94 -7.67 -0.69
N THR A 262 6.88 -8.98 -0.95
CA THR A 262 7.92 -9.70 -1.69
C THR A 262 8.06 -9.15 -3.11
N ILE A 263 6.94 -8.86 -3.80
CA ILE A 263 6.97 -8.28 -5.15
C ILE A 263 7.61 -6.89 -5.13
N LEU A 264 7.21 -6.04 -4.18
CA LEU A 264 7.79 -4.71 -3.99
C LEU A 264 9.30 -4.81 -3.76
N ASN A 265 9.75 -5.67 -2.84
CA ASN A 265 11.18 -5.84 -2.57
C ASN A 265 11.93 -6.40 -3.78
N THR A 266 11.40 -7.41 -4.47
CA THR A 266 11.99 -7.91 -5.73
C THR A 266 12.13 -6.78 -6.73
N THR A 267 11.08 -6.00 -6.93
CA THR A 267 11.04 -4.88 -7.87
C THR A 267 12.06 -3.80 -7.50
N LEU A 268 12.19 -3.43 -6.23
CA LEU A 268 13.09 -2.35 -5.83
C LEU A 268 14.57 -2.74 -5.85
N TYR A 269 14.89 -4.00 -5.54
CA TYR A 269 16.27 -4.45 -5.31
C TYR A 269 16.86 -5.29 -6.44
N LEU A 270 16.07 -5.78 -7.40
CA LEU A 270 16.59 -6.56 -8.52
C LEU A 270 17.77 -5.90 -9.26
N PRO A 271 17.80 -4.58 -9.54
CA PRO A 271 18.93 -3.96 -10.23
C PRO A 271 20.22 -4.06 -9.40
N LEU A 272 20.11 -3.84 -8.09
CA LEU A 272 21.21 -3.96 -7.14
C LEU A 272 21.69 -5.41 -7.00
N ILE A 273 20.75 -6.36 -6.96
CA ILE A 273 21.02 -7.81 -6.91
C ILE A 273 21.83 -8.26 -8.13
N LEU A 274 21.38 -7.88 -9.34
CA LEU A 274 22.06 -8.23 -10.59
C LEU A 274 23.45 -7.58 -10.64
N LYS A 275 23.56 -6.31 -10.22
CA LYS A 275 24.84 -5.60 -10.15
C LYS A 275 25.84 -6.29 -9.21
N GLN A 276 25.39 -6.68 -8.02
CA GLN A 276 26.24 -7.35 -7.04
C GLN A 276 26.78 -8.68 -7.57
N ALA A 277 25.98 -9.42 -8.34
CA ALA A 277 26.39 -10.66 -8.98
C ALA A 277 27.27 -10.46 -10.22
N ASN A 278 27.69 -9.22 -10.52
CA ASN A 278 28.45 -8.84 -11.73
C ASN A 278 27.77 -9.29 -13.03
N ILE A 279 26.43 -9.33 -13.05
CA ILE A 279 25.67 -9.63 -14.26
C ILE A 279 25.69 -8.39 -15.15
N SER A 280 26.33 -8.50 -16.32
CA SER A 280 26.36 -7.44 -17.32
C SER A 280 25.02 -7.40 -18.04
N ILE A 281 24.30 -6.28 -17.91
CA ILE A 281 23.02 -6.06 -18.56
C ILE A 281 23.25 -5.18 -19.78
N ASN A 282 22.71 -5.59 -20.93
CA ASN A 282 22.73 -4.76 -22.12
C ASN A 282 21.97 -3.44 -21.85
N THR A 283 22.66 -2.31 -21.96
CA THR A 283 22.08 -0.99 -21.69
C THR A 283 20.97 -0.63 -22.66
N GLU A 284 20.95 -1.25 -23.86
CA GLU A 284 19.91 -1.06 -24.87
C GLU A 284 18.72 -2.02 -24.70
N ASN A 285 18.72 -2.90 -23.68
CA ASN A 285 17.58 -3.78 -23.41
C ASN A 285 16.34 -2.95 -23.05
N ALA A 286 15.41 -2.84 -24.00
CA ALA A 286 14.27 -1.94 -23.89
C ALA A 286 13.35 -2.27 -22.71
N TRP A 287 13.13 -3.56 -22.42
CA TRP A 287 12.32 -3.99 -21.28
C TRP A 287 12.98 -3.65 -19.95
N TYR A 288 14.29 -3.84 -19.84
CA TYR A 288 15.04 -3.48 -18.63
C TYR A 288 15.03 -1.96 -18.43
N ARG A 289 15.25 -1.16 -19.49
CA ARG A 289 15.14 0.30 -19.43
C ARG A 289 13.76 0.78 -19.02
N LEU A 290 12.70 0.18 -19.57
CA LEU A 290 11.32 0.48 -19.21
C LEU A 290 11.04 0.17 -17.74
N TYR A 291 11.61 -0.93 -17.24
CA TYR A 291 11.54 -1.30 -15.83
C TYR A 291 12.24 -0.29 -14.91
N LEU A 292 13.46 0.16 -15.23
CA LEU A 292 14.13 1.24 -14.49
C LEU A 292 13.31 2.54 -14.52
N TYR A 293 12.66 2.84 -15.66
CA TYR A 293 11.78 3.99 -15.77
C TYR A 293 10.56 3.89 -14.83
N LEU A 294 9.97 2.69 -14.67
CA LEU A 294 8.94 2.47 -13.67
C LEU A 294 9.45 2.66 -12.24
N LEU A 295 10.69 2.29 -11.93
CA LEU A 295 11.27 2.53 -10.59
C LEU A 295 11.32 4.02 -10.25
N HIS A 296 11.60 4.89 -11.23
CA HIS A 296 11.53 6.34 -11.03
C HIS A 296 10.10 6.82 -10.75
N ILE A 297 9.09 6.23 -11.40
CA ILE A 297 7.68 6.52 -11.13
C ILE A 297 7.32 6.03 -9.71
N MET A 298 7.70 4.80 -9.36
CA MET A 298 7.45 4.23 -8.03
C MET A 298 8.07 5.05 -6.91
N ASP A 299 9.25 5.64 -7.13
CA ASP A 299 9.87 6.55 -6.16
C ASP A 299 8.97 7.77 -5.84
N ASN A 300 8.12 8.20 -6.77
CA ASN A 300 7.11 9.24 -6.47
C ASN A 300 5.88 8.65 -5.77
N LEU A 301 5.41 7.48 -6.24
CA LEU A 301 4.19 6.84 -5.74
C LEU A 301 4.31 6.34 -4.30
N LEU A 302 5.51 5.95 -3.88
CA LEU A 302 5.78 5.45 -2.54
C LEU A 302 5.95 6.57 -1.51
N MET A 303 6.12 7.83 -1.92
CA MET A 303 6.31 8.95 -0.98
C MET A 303 5.11 9.08 -0.03
N PRO A 304 5.30 9.21 1.31
CA PRO A 304 4.19 9.40 2.24
C PRO A 304 3.42 10.71 1.99
N GLU A 305 4.11 11.68 1.40
CA GLU A 305 3.58 12.98 0.99
C GLU A 305 4.24 13.38 -0.32
N LEU A 306 3.44 13.55 -1.38
CA LEU A 306 3.92 14.00 -2.69
C LEU A 306 3.65 15.50 -2.85
N PRO A 307 4.68 16.35 -3.05
CA PRO A 307 4.47 17.77 -3.31
C PRO A 307 3.62 18.02 -4.56
N LYS A 308 2.66 18.95 -4.48
CA LYS A 308 1.73 19.26 -5.58
C LYS A 308 2.45 19.56 -6.91
N ILE A 309 3.60 20.24 -6.85
CA ILE A 309 4.42 20.57 -8.02
C ILE A 309 4.93 19.33 -8.78
N ARG A 310 5.10 18.19 -8.12
CA ARG A 310 5.57 16.93 -8.76
C ARG A 310 4.43 16.14 -9.40
N ILE A 311 3.17 16.43 -9.08
CA ILE A 311 2.03 15.63 -9.54
C ILE A 311 1.89 15.70 -11.07
N THR A 312 2.05 16.88 -11.67
CA THR A 312 1.98 17.04 -13.14
C THR A 312 3.09 16.26 -13.84
N ALA A 313 4.33 16.35 -13.33
CA ALA A 313 5.46 15.61 -13.87
C ALA A 313 5.28 14.09 -13.73
N LEU A 314 4.67 13.64 -12.63
CA LEU A 314 4.32 12.23 -12.42
C LEU A 314 3.31 11.74 -13.46
N GLN A 315 2.29 12.54 -13.80
CA GLN A 315 1.30 12.16 -14.82
C GLN A 315 1.99 11.95 -16.17
N THR A 316 2.80 12.93 -16.60
CA THR A 316 3.55 12.83 -17.87
C THR A 316 4.49 11.62 -17.87
N ALA A 317 5.12 11.31 -16.74
CA ALA A 317 5.98 10.14 -16.63
C ALA A 317 5.20 8.82 -16.78
N ILE A 318 4.04 8.71 -16.15
CA ILE A 318 3.15 7.54 -16.26
C ILE A 318 2.67 7.35 -17.69
N GLU A 319 2.21 8.40 -18.37
CA GLU A 319 1.73 8.33 -19.75
C GLU A 319 2.86 7.91 -20.70
N LYS A 320 4.05 8.51 -20.54
CA LYS A 320 5.23 8.14 -21.33
C LYS A 320 5.68 6.70 -21.06
N TYR A 321 5.54 6.21 -19.83
CA TYR A 321 5.83 4.82 -19.47
C TYR A 321 4.85 3.86 -20.13
N LEU A 322 3.55 4.12 -20.02
CA LEU A 322 2.52 3.26 -20.60
C LEU A 322 2.59 3.23 -22.13
N ARG A 323 2.91 4.36 -22.78
CA ARG A 323 3.14 4.39 -24.23
C ARG A 323 4.29 3.47 -24.63
N GLN A 324 5.45 3.59 -23.98
CA GLN A 324 6.59 2.70 -24.23
C GLN A 324 6.27 1.23 -23.93
N TYR A 325 5.48 0.96 -22.89
CA TYR A 325 5.02 -0.40 -22.59
C TYR A 325 4.20 -0.99 -23.74
N ILE A 326 3.26 -0.22 -24.31
CA ILE A 326 2.46 -0.63 -25.48
C ILE A 326 3.37 -0.82 -26.70
N ASP A 327 4.27 0.13 -26.98
CA ASP A 327 5.17 0.10 -28.13
C ASP A 327 6.07 -1.15 -28.14
N LEU A 328 6.47 -1.64 -26.97
CA LEU A 328 7.24 -2.89 -26.82
C LEU A 328 6.40 -4.17 -26.94
N GLY A 329 5.09 -4.07 -27.18
CA GLY A 329 4.17 -5.20 -27.23
C GLY A 329 3.63 -5.63 -25.87
N GLY A 330 3.67 -4.74 -24.87
CA GLY A 330 3.07 -4.95 -23.57
C GLY A 330 1.54 -4.99 -23.64
N HIS A 331 0.93 -5.97 -22.97
CA HIS A 331 -0.52 -6.11 -22.97
C HIS A 331 -1.16 -5.16 -21.96
N MET A 332 -1.92 -4.18 -22.45
CA MET A 332 -2.73 -3.28 -21.61
C MET A 332 -4.00 -3.98 -21.14
N THR A 333 -4.27 -3.90 -19.85
CA THR A 333 -5.52 -4.34 -19.19
C THR A 333 -6.00 -3.24 -18.25
N VAL A 334 -7.08 -3.47 -17.52
CA VAL A 334 -7.61 -2.50 -16.55
C VAL A 334 -6.55 -2.07 -15.54
N LYS A 335 -5.77 -3.01 -15.00
CA LYS A 335 -4.77 -2.72 -13.95
C LYS A 335 -3.71 -1.69 -14.37
N PRO A 336 -2.96 -1.87 -15.49
CA PRO A 336 -2.05 -0.82 -15.97
C PRO A 336 -2.79 0.44 -16.41
N HIS A 337 -4.03 0.35 -16.91
CA HIS A 337 -4.84 1.55 -17.21
C HIS A 337 -5.15 2.39 -15.96
N LEU A 338 -5.36 1.77 -14.80
CA LEU A 338 -5.60 2.49 -13.53
C LEU A 338 -4.44 3.42 -13.16
N LEU A 339 -3.21 3.16 -13.61
CA LEU A 339 -2.07 4.07 -13.39
C LEU A 339 -2.33 5.46 -13.97
N LEU A 340 -3.05 5.58 -15.09
CA LEU A 340 -3.41 6.88 -15.67
C LEU A 340 -4.20 7.75 -14.70
N HIS A 341 -4.95 7.14 -13.79
CA HIS A 341 -5.79 7.82 -12.81
C HIS A 341 -5.06 8.10 -11.48
N TYR A 342 -3.83 7.59 -11.30
CA TYR A 342 -3.11 7.70 -10.02
C TYR A 342 -2.91 9.15 -9.59
N THR A 343 -2.56 10.06 -10.51
CA THR A 343 -2.34 11.46 -10.14
C THR A 343 -3.63 12.17 -9.77
N THR A 344 -4.75 11.82 -10.40
CA THR A 344 -6.10 12.29 -10.03
C THR A 344 -6.45 11.85 -8.62
N ILE A 345 -6.21 10.57 -8.28
CA ILE A 345 -6.45 10.05 -6.93
C ILE A 345 -5.50 10.69 -5.91
N ILE A 346 -4.23 10.91 -6.26
CA ILE A 346 -3.26 11.56 -5.37
C ILE A 346 -3.68 13.00 -5.06
N LYS A 347 -4.22 13.74 -6.05
CA LYS A 347 -4.76 15.09 -5.84
C LYS A 347 -5.94 15.10 -4.86
N ARG A 348 -6.77 14.05 -4.88
CA ARG A 348 -7.98 13.94 -4.04
C ARG A 348 -7.69 13.44 -2.63
N PHE A 349 -6.95 12.34 -2.50
CA PHE A 349 -6.78 11.61 -1.24
C PHE A 349 -5.35 11.65 -0.66
N GLY A 350 -4.39 12.22 -1.39
CA GLY A 350 -2.99 12.23 -0.98
C GLY A 350 -2.24 10.96 -1.39
N SER A 351 -1.23 10.56 -0.62
CA SER A 351 -0.36 9.45 -1.01
C SER A 351 -1.08 8.11 -1.13
N LEU A 352 -0.75 7.35 -2.17
CA LEU A 352 -1.28 6.00 -2.39
C LEU A 352 -0.81 4.98 -1.36
N THR A 353 0.28 5.23 -0.64
CA THR A 353 0.69 4.37 0.49
C THR A 353 -0.27 4.46 1.66
N ASN A 354 -1.12 5.48 1.72
CA ASN A 354 -2.11 5.63 2.80
C ASN A 354 -3.43 4.92 2.45
N SER A 355 -3.63 4.58 1.18
CA SER A 355 -4.86 3.97 0.65
C SER A 355 -4.67 2.55 0.11
N TRP A 356 -3.47 1.97 0.16
CA TRP A 356 -3.24 0.58 -0.28
C TRP A 356 -3.79 -0.46 0.71
N SER A 357 -4.11 -1.66 0.23
CA SER A 357 -4.85 -2.63 1.05
C SER A 357 -4.02 -3.53 1.97
N MET A 358 -2.70 -3.38 2.03
CA MET A 358 -1.81 -4.31 2.78
C MET A 358 -2.21 -4.49 4.25
N ALA A 359 -2.62 -3.41 4.93
CA ALA A 359 -3.00 -3.46 6.34
C ALA A 359 -4.34 -4.19 6.56
N PHE A 360 -5.28 -4.03 5.63
CA PHE A 360 -6.58 -4.70 5.66
C PHE A 360 -6.40 -6.21 5.44
N GLU A 361 -5.60 -6.61 4.46
CA GLU A 361 -5.29 -8.03 4.24
C GLU A 361 -4.50 -8.65 5.39
N ALA A 362 -3.60 -7.89 6.02
CA ALA A 362 -2.91 -8.35 7.21
C ALA A 362 -3.89 -8.63 8.36
N LYS A 363 -4.98 -7.86 8.49
CA LYS A 363 -6.02 -8.06 9.52
C LYS A 363 -6.72 -9.43 9.38
N HIS A 364 -6.90 -9.94 8.16
CA HIS A 364 -7.45 -11.28 7.96
C HIS A 364 -6.60 -12.40 8.60
N LYS A 365 -5.30 -12.19 8.80
CA LYS A 365 -4.43 -13.19 9.43
C LYS A 365 -4.84 -13.47 10.87
N ASP A 366 -5.37 -12.48 11.57
CA ASP A 366 -5.81 -12.62 12.96
C ASP A 366 -7.03 -13.55 13.04
N PHE A 367 -8.00 -13.36 12.13
CA PHE A 367 -9.17 -14.24 12.01
C PHE A 367 -8.82 -15.65 11.55
N LYS A 368 -7.90 -15.80 10.58
CA LYS A 368 -7.44 -17.13 10.14
C LYS A 368 -6.66 -17.85 11.23
N LYS A 369 -5.85 -17.15 12.03
CA LYS A 369 -5.13 -17.73 13.16
C LYS A 369 -6.08 -18.18 14.26
N TYR A 370 -7.13 -17.40 14.50
CA TYR A 370 -8.18 -17.74 15.44
C TYR A 370 -8.88 -19.04 15.08
N GLU A 371 -9.35 -19.14 13.84
CA GLU A 371 -10.12 -20.30 13.39
C GLU A 371 -9.29 -21.58 13.46
N ARG A 372 -8.03 -21.53 13.02
CA ARG A 372 -7.14 -22.70 13.10
C ARG A 372 -6.98 -23.26 14.51
N ASN A 373 -7.14 -22.41 15.52
CA ASN A 373 -7.02 -22.80 16.93
C ASN A 373 -8.39 -23.14 17.56
N ASN A 374 -9.51 -22.77 16.92
CA ASN A 374 -10.86 -23.00 17.44
C ASN A 374 -11.69 -23.79 16.43
N CYS A 375 -11.90 -25.07 16.72
CA CYS A 375 -12.70 -25.97 15.88
C CYS A 375 -14.23 -25.87 16.12
N ASN A 376 -14.73 -24.76 16.65
CA ASN A 376 -16.16 -24.52 16.86
C ASN A 376 -16.65 -23.39 15.94
N HIS A 377 -17.55 -23.72 15.02
CA HIS A 377 -18.03 -22.82 13.97
C HIS A 377 -19.49 -22.37 14.16
N LYS A 378 -20.10 -22.66 15.33
CA LYS A 378 -21.43 -22.10 15.66
C LYS A 378 -21.30 -20.59 15.91
N ASP A 379 -22.11 -19.80 15.21
CA ASP A 379 -22.12 -18.33 15.28
C ASP A 379 -20.72 -17.71 15.13
N LEU A 380 -20.00 -18.15 14.09
CA LEU A 380 -18.61 -17.78 13.86
C LEU A 380 -18.43 -16.27 13.68
N THR A 381 -19.36 -15.60 13.01
CA THR A 381 -19.34 -14.14 12.80
C THR A 381 -19.35 -13.37 14.13
N MET A 382 -20.26 -13.74 15.04
CA MET A 382 -20.36 -13.15 16.38
C MET A 382 -19.08 -13.40 17.18
N THR A 383 -18.61 -14.66 17.19
CA THR A 383 -17.42 -15.06 17.92
C THR A 383 -16.17 -14.27 17.47
N LEU A 384 -15.97 -14.14 16.16
CA LEU A 384 -14.85 -13.38 15.61
C LEU A 384 -14.97 -11.88 15.87
N ALA A 385 -16.18 -11.32 15.76
CA ALA A 385 -16.43 -9.92 16.06
C ALA A 385 -16.16 -9.58 17.53
N GLN A 386 -16.61 -10.42 18.47
CA GLN A 386 -16.35 -10.24 19.91
C GLN A 386 -14.85 -10.29 20.23
N ARG A 387 -14.16 -11.33 19.75
CA ARG A 387 -12.70 -11.48 19.96
C ARG A 387 -11.92 -10.33 19.33
N HIS A 388 -12.37 -9.81 18.17
CA HIS A 388 -11.78 -8.62 17.55
C HIS A 388 -11.92 -7.40 18.47
N GLN A 389 -13.10 -7.18 19.06
CA GLN A 389 -13.29 -6.06 19.98
C GLN A 389 -12.44 -6.20 21.25
N GLU A 390 -12.41 -7.39 21.85
CA GLU A 390 -11.56 -7.69 23.02
C GLU A 390 -10.08 -7.41 22.75
N GLN A 391 -9.58 -7.80 21.57
CA GLN A 391 -8.19 -7.56 21.18
C GLN A 391 -7.85 -6.07 20.97
N ASN A 392 -8.84 -5.25 20.62
CA ASN A 392 -8.63 -3.81 20.43
C ASN A 392 -8.81 -2.98 21.70
N VAL A 393 -9.33 -3.55 22.80
CA VAL A 393 -9.49 -2.83 24.09
C VAL A 393 -8.21 -2.10 24.52
N PRO A 394 -7.01 -2.73 24.51
CA PRO A 394 -5.79 -2.02 24.88
C PRO A 394 -5.48 -0.82 23.97
N ILE A 395 -5.79 -0.93 22.68
CA ILE A 395 -5.61 0.15 21.71
C ILE A 395 -6.56 1.30 22.06
N TYR A 396 -7.83 1.00 22.33
CA TYR A 396 -8.82 2.01 22.72
C TYR A 396 -8.45 2.71 24.04
N GLU A 397 -7.96 1.97 25.03
CA GLU A 397 -7.48 2.53 26.30
C GLU A 397 -6.29 3.47 26.10
N GLU A 398 -5.32 3.09 25.26
CA GLU A 398 -4.17 3.93 24.94
C GLU A 398 -4.58 5.18 24.14
N MET A 399 -5.57 5.07 23.26
CA MET A 399 -6.14 6.22 22.55
C MET A 399 -6.85 7.18 23.52
N ALA A 400 -7.65 6.64 24.45
CA ALA A 400 -8.41 7.42 25.42
C ALA A 400 -7.51 8.19 26.40
N LYS A 401 -6.37 7.65 26.77
CA LYS A 401 -5.38 8.33 27.64
C LYS A 401 -4.62 9.45 26.93
N GLY A 402 -4.79 9.63 25.61
CA GLY A 402 -3.94 10.50 24.80
C GLY A 402 -2.49 10.00 24.67
N GLU A 403 -2.16 8.88 25.33
CA GLU A 403 -0.86 8.23 25.31
C GLU A 403 -0.49 7.72 23.93
N LEU A 404 -1.45 7.52 23.01
CA LEU A 404 -1.15 7.11 21.64
C LEU A 404 -0.60 8.27 20.77
N ILE A 405 -1.00 9.51 21.06
CA ILE A 405 -0.41 10.72 20.48
C ILE A 405 0.99 10.95 21.07
N ILE A 406 1.14 10.72 22.37
CA ILE A 406 2.44 10.76 23.06
C ILE A 406 3.35 9.63 22.56
N ARG A 407 2.83 8.42 22.32
CA ARG A 407 3.50 7.26 21.70
C ARG A 407 3.81 7.44 20.24
N CYS A 408 3.18 8.33 19.49
CA CYS A 408 3.63 8.68 18.13
C CYS A 408 4.89 9.53 18.17
N THR A 409 4.93 10.47 19.11
CA THR A 409 6.11 11.28 19.42
C THR A 409 7.21 10.39 20.02
N PHE A 410 6.82 9.42 20.86
CA PHE A 410 7.69 8.39 21.42
C PHE A 410 7.96 7.23 20.46
N LEU A 411 7.26 7.03 19.33
CA LEU A 411 7.60 5.98 18.36
C LEU A 411 8.86 6.38 17.61
N ILE A 412 9.08 7.69 17.47
CA ILE A 412 10.36 8.26 17.05
C ILE A 412 11.43 7.95 18.10
N HIS A 413 11.11 8.02 19.40
CA HIS A 413 12.00 7.57 20.50
C HIS A 413 12.18 6.04 20.58
N ILE A 414 11.15 5.22 20.35
CA ILE A 414 11.21 3.75 20.40
C ILE A 414 11.86 3.18 19.15
N ILE A 415 11.80 3.85 17.98
CA ILE A 415 12.66 3.49 16.83
C ILE A 415 14.16 3.64 17.19
N LEU A 416 14.47 4.41 18.22
CA LEU A 416 15.82 4.52 18.80
C LEU A 416 16.03 3.56 19.99
N ASP A 417 15.01 3.23 20.79
CA ASP A 417 15.13 2.25 21.89
C ASP A 417 15.02 0.77 21.45
N ASP A 418 14.39 0.44 20.31
CA ASP A 418 14.26 -0.94 19.80
C ASP A 418 15.50 -1.44 19.06
N PHE A 419 16.67 -0.83 19.29
CA PHE A 419 17.96 -1.39 18.89
C PHE A 419 18.89 -1.59 20.07
N LEU A 420 18.37 -2.28 21.07
CA LEU A 420 19.15 -3.09 21.99
C LEU A 420 18.72 -4.53 21.67
N ILE A 421 19.62 -5.45 21.31
CA ILE A 421 20.07 -6.46 22.27
C ILE A 421 21.02 -7.42 21.54
N ASN A 422 22.10 -7.80 22.24
CA ASN A 422 22.80 -9.05 22.00
C ASN A 422 22.63 -9.96 23.23
N ARG A 423 21.58 -10.81 23.24
CA ARG A 423 21.42 -12.11 23.95
C ARG A 423 19.94 -12.55 24.02
N LYS A 424 19.70 -13.86 23.86
CA LYS A 424 18.37 -14.53 23.82
C LYS A 424 17.60 -14.39 25.15
N VAL A 425 16.51 -13.60 25.21
CA VAL A 425 15.47 -13.67 26.27
C VAL A 425 14.07 -13.37 25.69
N LYS A 426 13.02 -13.95 26.30
CA LYS A 426 11.70 -14.28 25.70
C LYS A 426 10.51 -13.35 26.00
N LYS A 427 10.56 -12.30 26.84
CA LYS A 427 9.41 -11.38 27.11
C LYS A 427 9.84 -9.96 27.55
N ILE A 428 9.00 -8.96 27.21
CA ILE A 428 9.21 -7.49 27.26
C ILE A 428 9.05 -6.84 28.65
N LYS A 429 8.55 -7.53 29.69
CA LYS A 429 8.09 -6.86 30.93
C LYS A 429 9.16 -6.51 31.97
N ASP A 430 10.45 -6.76 31.71
CA ASP A 430 11.48 -6.71 32.78
C ASP A 430 12.48 -5.53 32.71
N TYR A 431 12.25 -4.48 31.91
CA TYR A 431 13.34 -3.53 31.55
C TYR A 431 13.35 -2.13 32.21
N PHE A 432 12.48 -1.80 33.16
CA PHE A 432 12.61 -0.50 33.85
C PHE A 432 13.65 -0.54 34.97
N LYS A 433 14.95 -0.42 34.64
CA LYS A 433 15.98 0.17 35.53
C LYS A 433 17.35 0.39 34.87
N LYS A 434 17.80 1.65 35.01
CA LYS A 434 19.17 2.21 34.94
C LYS A 434 19.82 2.31 33.56
N GLY A 435 20.08 3.58 33.19
CA GLY A 435 20.88 3.96 32.04
C GLY A 435 22.32 3.50 32.15
N GLU A 436 22.79 2.91 31.06
CA GLU A 436 24.18 2.80 30.67
C GLU A 436 24.24 2.89 29.14
N VAL A 437 25.10 3.80 28.65
CA VAL A 437 25.34 4.06 27.23
C VAL A 437 25.95 2.80 26.58
N CYS A 438 25.37 2.35 25.47
CA CYS A 438 25.90 1.28 24.65
C CYS A 438 26.17 1.79 23.23
N VAL A 439 27.44 1.71 22.81
CA VAL A 439 27.87 1.96 21.42
C VAL A 439 27.54 0.72 20.59
N TYR A 440 26.70 0.87 19.58
CA TYR A 440 26.35 -0.21 18.67
C TYR A 440 27.04 -0.06 17.32
N ASP A 441 27.78 -1.11 16.94
CA ASP A 441 28.07 -1.44 15.54
C ASP A 441 26.73 -1.79 14.87
N THR A 442 26.03 -0.80 14.30
CA THR A 442 24.75 -1.03 13.64
C THR A 442 24.81 -0.69 12.15
N GLU A 443 24.33 -1.66 11.39
CA GLU A 443 23.87 -1.61 10.01
C GLU A 443 23.48 -0.19 9.56
N GLU A 444 24.06 0.24 8.44
CA GLU A 444 24.02 1.60 7.89
C GLU A 444 22.59 2.15 7.78
N ARG A 445 22.21 3.04 8.70
CA ARG A 445 20.97 3.82 8.58
C ARG A 445 21.29 5.15 7.95
N LEU A 446 20.63 5.48 6.84
CA LEU A 446 20.85 6.73 6.13
C LEU A 446 19.66 7.67 6.29
N ILE A 447 19.95 8.93 6.58
CA ILE A 447 18.95 9.97 6.84
C ILE A 447 18.92 10.91 5.65
N SER A 448 17.73 11.18 5.09
CA SER A 448 17.59 12.18 4.03
C SER A 448 16.70 13.36 4.38
N ASN A 449 17.23 14.56 4.13
CA ASN A 449 16.47 15.81 4.18
C ASN A 449 15.86 16.10 2.80
N ARG A 450 14.58 16.50 2.75
CA ARG A 450 13.74 16.55 1.55
C ARG A 450 13.90 17.81 0.68
N HIS A 451 14.82 18.71 1.02
CA HIS A 451 14.88 20.06 0.44
C HIS A 451 16.04 20.32 -0.53
N GLU A 452 16.87 19.33 -0.84
CA GLU A 452 18.04 19.49 -1.74
C GLU A 452 17.97 18.58 -2.96
N THR A 453 18.70 18.95 -4.02
CA THR A 453 18.76 18.26 -5.33
C THR A 453 19.22 16.80 -5.21
N TYR A 454 19.96 16.49 -4.15
CA TYR A 454 20.33 15.13 -3.75
C TYR A 454 19.90 14.89 -2.30
N PRO A 455 19.48 13.66 -1.95
CA PRO A 455 19.22 13.33 -0.57
C PRO A 455 20.52 13.49 0.22
N LYS A 456 20.49 14.20 1.35
CA LYS A 456 21.51 13.97 2.38
C LYS A 456 21.42 12.50 2.77
N LEU A 457 22.55 11.88 3.05
CA LEU A 457 22.63 10.52 3.56
C LEU A 457 23.65 10.57 4.69
N GLY A 458 23.51 9.73 5.70
CA GLY A 458 24.43 9.75 6.81
C GLY A 458 24.15 8.61 7.77
N LYS A 459 25.21 7.94 8.22
CA LYS A 459 25.22 6.84 9.15
C LYS A 459 25.09 7.37 10.57
N ILE A 460 24.09 6.92 11.32
CA ILE A 460 24.00 7.20 12.76
C ILE A 460 25.21 6.57 13.44
N THR A 461 26.01 7.37 14.13
CA THR A 461 27.23 6.94 14.83
C THR A 461 27.08 6.96 16.34
N THR A 462 26.30 7.87 16.91
CA THR A 462 26.06 7.94 18.35
C THR A 462 24.67 8.51 18.66
N VAL A 463 24.01 7.95 19.68
CA VAL A 463 22.74 8.47 20.23
C VAL A 463 23.06 9.20 21.53
N LEU A 464 22.74 10.49 21.62
CA LEU A 464 22.97 11.30 22.82
C LEU A 464 21.66 11.40 23.61
N GLU A 465 21.44 10.45 24.52
CA GLU A 465 20.20 10.26 25.29
C GLU A 465 19.79 11.53 26.08
N ASN A 466 20.75 12.25 26.64
CA ASN A 466 20.50 13.44 27.46
C ASN A 466 20.06 14.68 26.67
N GLU A 467 20.31 14.74 25.35
CA GLU A 467 20.02 15.93 24.52
C GLU A 467 18.91 15.71 23.48
N GLN A 468 18.31 14.50 23.42
CA GLN A 468 17.44 14.09 22.32
C GLN A 468 18.05 14.33 20.92
N ARG A 469 19.36 14.11 20.78
CA ARG A 469 20.11 14.35 19.54
C ARG A 469 20.82 13.09 19.05
N LEU A 470 20.89 12.95 17.73
CA LEU A 470 21.73 11.96 17.07
C LEU A 470 22.97 12.62 16.51
N GLU A 471 24.13 12.01 16.72
CA GLU A 471 25.32 12.25 15.92
C GLU A 471 25.33 11.30 14.72
N ILE A 472 25.55 11.90 13.54
CA ILE A 472 25.45 11.23 12.26
C ILE A 472 26.71 11.55 11.48
N THR A 473 27.45 10.53 11.06
CA THR A 473 28.50 10.68 10.05
C THR A 473 27.85 10.75 8.67
N LEU A 474 28.04 11.85 7.96
CA LEU A 474 27.42 12.06 6.66
C LEU A 474 28.05 11.13 5.61
N LEU A 475 27.22 10.72 4.65
CA LEU A 475 27.65 10.11 3.40
C LEU A 475 27.59 11.17 2.32
N GLN A 476 28.68 11.32 1.58
CA GLN A 476 28.71 12.19 0.42
C GLN A 476 28.02 11.46 -0.74
N VAL A 477 26.89 11.99 -1.20
CA VAL A 477 26.30 11.56 -2.47
C VAL A 477 27.18 12.09 -3.61
N THR A 478 27.82 11.16 -4.31
CA THR A 478 28.72 11.47 -5.44
C THR A 478 28.02 11.40 -6.80
N GLY A 479 26.81 10.86 -6.85
CA GLY A 479 25.99 10.81 -8.05
C GLY A 479 24.82 9.83 -7.94
N TYR A 480 24.21 9.55 -9.09
CA TYR A 480 23.12 8.58 -9.21
C TYR A 480 23.37 7.68 -10.42
N SER A 481 23.31 6.37 -10.21
CA SER A 481 23.46 5.40 -11.28
C SER A 481 22.11 5.03 -11.87
N ASN A 482 21.85 5.50 -13.09
CA ASN A 482 20.64 5.17 -13.84
C ASN A 482 20.57 3.68 -14.20
N THR A 483 21.69 2.97 -14.30
CA THR A 483 21.73 1.55 -14.71
C THR A 483 21.32 0.59 -13.61
N VAL A 484 21.53 0.96 -12.35
CA VAL A 484 21.17 0.15 -11.17
C VAL A 484 20.17 0.83 -10.26
N HIS A 485 19.67 2.01 -10.66
CA HIS A 485 18.68 2.79 -9.93
C HIS A 485 19.08 3.09 -8.47
N CYS A 486 20.35 3.42 -8.23
CA CYS A 486 20.90 3.63 -6.89
C CYS A 486 21.73 4.91 -6.80
N PHE A 487 21.76 5.54 -5.62
CA PHE A 487 22.69 6.62 -5.32
C PHE A 487 24.09 6.07 -5.12
N LEU A 488 25.08 6.80 -5.62
CA LEU A 488 26.49 6.54 -5.38
C LEU A 488 26.93 7.34 -4.17
N VAL A 489 27.47 6.67 -3.16
CA VAL A 489 27.89 7.29 -1.90
C VAL A 489 29.35 7.01 -1.58
N LYS A 490 29.97 7.93 -0.84
CA LYS A 490 31.26 7.74 -0.18
C LYS A 490 31.11 8.04 1.31
N ASP A 491 31.82 7.28 2.14
CA ASP A 491 31.97 7.59 3.55
C ASP A 491 32.75 8.90 3.71
N THR A 492 32.35 9.70 4.69
CA THR A 492 33.05 10.93 5.07
C THR A 492 33.39 10.89 6.56
N GLU A 493 34.26 11.79 7.01
CA GLU A 493 34.49 12.04 8.44
C GLU A 493 33.59 13.16 8.99
N GLU A 494 32.78 13.80 8.13
CA GLU A 494 31.93 14.92 8.50
C GLU A 494 30.79 14.42 9.40
N THR A 495 30.68 14.97 10.61
CA THR A 495 29.59 14.67 11.52
C THR A 495 28.58 15.82 11.57
N SER A 496 27.32 15.48 11.74
CA SER A 496 26.23 16.43 11.97
C SER A 496 25.40 15.95 13.16
N HIS A 497 24.88 16.92 13.91
CA HIS A 497 23.88 16.64 14.92
C HIS A 497 22.48 16.90 14.34
N CYS A 498 21.51 16.07 14.69
CA CYS A 498 20.11 16.37 14.43
C CYS A 498 19.24 16.02 15.63
N GLU A 499 18.15 16.76 15.80
CA GLU A 499 17.14 16.43 16.80
C GLU A 499 16.36 15.20 16.36
N ILE A 500 16.18 14.25 17.28
CA ILE A 500 15.46 13.00 17.06
C ILE A 500 14.09 13.24 16.43
N ASN A 501 13.36 14.27 16.89
CA ASN A 501 12.01 14.59 16.44
C ASN A 501 11.94 15.16 15.01
N THR A 502 13.07 15.57 14.44
CA THR A 502 13.15 16.12 13.07
C THR A 502 13.48 15.07 12.01
N LEU A 503 13.78 13.84 12.44
CA LEU A 503 14.20 12.76 11.57
C LEU A 503 13.03 12.11 10.84
N LYS A 504 13.08 12.16 9.51
CA LYS A 504 12.37 11.20 8.66
C LYS A 504 13.29 10.00 8.44
N VAL A 505 13.25 9.03 9.36
CA VAL A 505 14.03 7.78 9.26
C VAL A 505 13.44 6.92 8.15
N HIS A 506 14.24 6.60 7.13
CA HIS A 506 13.81 5.64 6.12
C HIS A 506 14.08 4.20 6.60
N ARG A 507 13.02 3.44 6.85
CA ARG A 507 12.93 2.10 7.47
C ARG A 507 13.44 0.96 6.57
N SER A 508 13.89 1.21 5.35
CA SER A 508 14.23 0.16 4.37
C SER A 508 15.31 0.59 3.38
N LEU A 509 16.47 1.04 3.89
CA LEU A 509 17.61 1.35 3.04
C LEU A 509 18.52 0.14 2.93
N VAL A 510 18.92 -0.18 1.71
CA VAL A 510 19.92 -1.22 1.45
C VAL A 510 21.12 -0.54 0.81
N ARG A 511 22.23 -0.55 1.53
CA ARG A 511 23.55 -0.18 1.00
C ARG A 511 24.32 -1.46 0.66
N TYR A 512 24.96 -1.46 -0.49
CA TYR A 512 25.90 -2.49 -0.90
C TYR A 512 27.10 -1.82 -1.57
N GLY A 513 28.27 -1.89 -0.90
CA GLY A 513 29.44 -1.11 -1.29
C GLY A 513 29.13 0.38 -1.33
N ASN A 514 29.36 1.00 -2.48
CA ASN A 514 29.09 2.43 -2.71
C ASN A 514 27.70 2.72 -3.27
N TYR A 515 26.82 1.71 -3.35
CA TYR A 515 25.47 1.87 -3.89
C TYR A 515 24.45 1.88 -2.77
N VAL A 516 23.55 2.86 -2.79
CA VAL A 516 22.43 2.96 -1.87
C VAL A 516 21.13 2.99 -2.66
N ARG A 517 20.28 1.99 -2.45
CA ARG A 517 18.89 2.07 -2.90
C ARG A 517 18.08 2.78 -1.83
N LEU A 518 17.66 4.00 -2.16
CA LEU A 518 16.60 4.69 -1.44
C LEU A 518 15.30 4.39 -2.17
N PRO A 519 14.47 3.41 -1.79
CA PRO A 519 13.07 3.56 -2.15
C PRO A 519 12.67 4.91 -1.58
N TYR A 520 12.29 5.88 -2.41
CA TYR A 520 11.75 7.13 -1.87
C TYR A 520 10.50 6.73 -1.08
N ALA A 521 10.67 6.58 0.25
CA ALA A 521 9.84 5.92 1.25
C ALA A 521 10.08 4.43 1.52
N ILE A 522 10.48 4.12 2.75
CA ILE A 522 9.55 3.74 3.84
C ILE A 522 10.00 4.47 5.07
#